data_AF-A0AAN0IZW3-F1
#
_entry.id   AF-A0AAN0IZW3-F1
#
_cell.length_a   1.000
_cell.length_b   1.000
_cell.length_c   1.000
_cell.angle_alpha   90.00
_cell.angle_beta   90.00
_cell.angle_gamma   90.00
#
_symmetry.space_group_name_H-M   'P 1'
#
loop_
_entity.id
_entity.type
_entity.pdbx_description
1 polymer ?
#
loop_
_entity_poly.entity_id
_entity_poly.type
_entity_poly.pdbx_seq_one_letter_code
_entity_poly.pdbx_strand_id
1 'polypeptide(L)'
;MNNIIQQIMVHANNTNRSTDELLQLLNTSLIKDISIPTAAAVNDVLLIVNELLEIQNGSSTQTISCKVIKAAHPNSPSGYYHVNGHNTYCNMGELCGQDGGWTRIAYLDMTMNCPSGLEELMTGGIRVCRREGNSAGCRSNIFQTNGISYSQICGKVVGYQKGRTDGVNTNNINKPYIDGVSITRGSPRKHVWSYIAGIRSDVNTGPTCPCNTGATNTVPSFVGKNYYCESGRNGSHPSTNSIYTADPLWDGNNCPSKEAPCCTGTGLPWFFRDYGNATITDYIELRVCGNAGYADEDTPVQLYEIYVK
;
A
#
# COMPACT_ATOMS: atom_id res chain seq x y z
N MET A 1 1.57 35.90 -6.28
CA MET A 1 1.96 35.17 -7.51
C MET A 1 3.40 35.46 -7.97
N ASN A 2 4.03 36.60 -7.66
CA ASN A 2 5.38 36.93 -8.19
C ASN A 2 6.60 36.29 -7.48
N ASN A 3 6.47 35.71 -6.28
CA ASN A 3 7.64 35.20 -5.54
C ASN A 3 8.00 33.73 -5.90
N ILE A 4 7.03 32.92 -6.31
CA ILE A 4 7.24 31.51 -6.67
C ILE A 4 7.85 31.37 -8.07
N ILE A 5 7.44 32.21 -9.03
CA ILE A 5 8.02 32.22 -10.39
C ILE A 5 9.49 32.68 -10.34
N GLN A 6 9.85 33.62 -9.46
CA GLN A 6 11.26 33.99 -9.24
C GLN A 6 12.05 32.85 -8.59
N GLN A 7 11.51 32.13 -7.61
CA GLN A 7 12.19 30.98 -7.02
C GLN A 7 12.37 29.80 -7.98
N ILE A 8 11.40 29.56 -8.88
CA ILE A 8 11.49 28.55 -9.93
C ILE A 8 12.51 28.96 -11.00
N MET A 9 12.54 30.23 -11.41
CA MET A 9 13.57 30.73 -12.33
C MET A 9 14.97 30.69 -11.72
N VAL A 10 15.11 30.97 -10.41
CA VAL A 10 16.39 30.87 -9.70
C VAL A 10 16.84 29.42 -9.54
N HIS A 11 15.93 28.48 -9.23
CA HIS A 11 16.27 27.05 -9.20
C HIS A 11 16.62 26.51 -10.60
N ALA A 12 15.87 26.86 -11.64
CA ALA A 12 16.18 26.48 -13.01
C ALA A 12 17.51 27.08 -13.50
N ASN A 13 17.79 28.35 -13.18
CA ASN A 13 19.08 28.97 -13.49
C ASN A 13 20.24 28.37 -12.69
N ASN A 14 20.03 27.97 -11.43
CA ASN A 14 21.07 27.33 -10.63
C ASN A 14 21.40 25.92 -11.14
N THR A 15 20.39 25.16 -11.59
CA THR A 15 20.62 23.86 -12.25
C THR A 15 21.35 24.06 -13.57
N ASN A 16 20.94 25.03 -14.41
CA ASN A 16 21.62 25.34 -15.66
C ASN A 16 23.07 25.81 -15.46
N ARG A 17 23.31 26.67 -14.45
CA ARG A 17 24.65 27.15 -14.09
C ARG A 17 25.55 26.03 -13.55
N SER A 18 24.99 25.10 -12.78
CA SER A 18 25.69 23.90 -12.33
C SER A 18 26.05 22.97 -13.50
N THR A 19 25.22 22.87 -14.53
CA THR A 19 25.54 22.09 -15.74
C THR A 19 26.56 22.79 -16.64
N ASP A 20 26.52 24.12 -16.75
CA ASP A 20 27.52 24.89 -17.49
C ASP A 20 28.89 24.80 -16.79
N GLU A 21 28.92 24.87 -15.46
CA GLU A 21 30.13 24.63 -14.65
C GLU A 21 30.65 23.19 -14.84
N LEU A 22 29.77 22.18 -14.91
CA LEU A 22 30.16 20.79 -15.14
C LEU A 22 30.69 20.56 -16.57
N LEU A 23 30.02 21.12 -17.59
CA LEU A 23 30.47 21.11 -18.99
C LEU A 23 31.80 21.86 -19.16
N GLN A 24 31.97 22.97 -18.45
CA GLN A 24 33.21 23.74 -18.45
C GLN A 24 34.33 23.00 -17.72
N LEU A 25 34.04 22.30 -16.62
CA LEU A 25 34.97 21.39 -15.93
C LEU A 25 35.39 20.22 -16.83
N LEU A 26 34.45 19.53 -17.46
CA LEU A 26 34.72 18.46 -18.43
C LEU A 26 35.58 18.96 -19.61
N ASN A 27 35.26 20.11 -20.19
CA ASN A 27 36.03 20.70 -21.28
C ASN A 27 37.42 21.17 -20.86
N THR A 28 37.60 21.65 -19.62
CA THR A 28 38.89 22.16 -19.15
C THR A 28 39.79 21.07 -18.57
N SER A 29 39.24 19.98 -18.02
CA SER A 29 40.01 18.88 -17.43
C SER A 29 40.39 17.77 -18.42
N LEU A 30 39.59 17.51 -19.46
CA LEU A 30 39.89 16.45 -20.44
C LEU A 30 40.78 16.90 -21.60
N ILE A 31 40.83 18.19 -21.93
CA ILE A 31 41.54 18.67 -23.12
C ILE A 31 42.97 19.15 -22.81
N LYS A 32 43.27 19.52 -21.56
CA LYS A 32 44.59 20.08 -21.20
C LYS A 32 45.68 19.05 -20.92
N ASP A 33 45.33 17.83 -20.49
CA ASP A 33 46.31 16.84 -20.03
C ASP A 33 46.43 15.59 -20.90
N ILE A 34 45.75 15.52 -22.05
CA ILE A 34 45.92 14.41 -22.99
C ILE A 34 46.86 14.83 -24.11
N SER A 35 48.15 14.56 -23.93
CA SER A 35 49.08 14.41 -25.04
C SER A 35 48.58 13.26 -25.95
N ILE A 36 47.86 13.64 -27.01
CA ILE A 36 47.34 12.80 -28.10
C ILE A 36 46.39 11.69 -27.62
N PRO A 37 45.07 11.94 -27.52
CA PRO A 37 44.11 10.85 -27.39
C PRO A 37 44.05 10.11 -28.72
N THR A 38 44.34 8.81 -28.70
CA THR A 38 44.02 7.92 -29.83
C THR A 38 42.56 8.11 -30.21
N ALA A 39 42.24 8.14 -31.52
CA ALA A 39 40.87 8.36 -32.02
C ALA A 39 39.78 7.50 -31.35
N ALA A 40 40.16 6.35 -30.79
CA ALA A 40 39.30 5.50 -29.96
C ALA A 40 38.77 6.20 -28.68
N ALA A 41 39.62 6.91 -27.93
CA ALA A 41 39.22 7.59 -26.69
C ALA A 41 38.29 8.78 -26.96
N VAL A 42 38.47 9.48 -28.09
CA VAL A 42 37.56 10.54 -28.53
C VAL A 42 36.20 9.96 -28.93
N ASN A 43 36.17 8.80 -29.58
CA ASN A 43 34.92 8.11 -29.93
C ASN A 43 34.15 7.62 -28.69
N ASP A 44 34.83 7.07 -27.68
CA ASP A 44 34.19 6.61 -26.45
C ASP A 44 33.58 7.78 -25.67
N VAL A 45 34.28 8.93 -25.61
CA VAL A 45 33.75 10.16 -25.01
C VAL A 45 32.57 10.72 -25.79
N LEU A 46 32.64 10.71 -27.13
CA LEU A 46 31.54 11.16 -27.99
C LEU A 46 30.30 10.26 -27.83
N LEU A 47 30.50 8.95 -27.62
CA LEU A 47 29.43 7.99 -27.35
C LEU A 47 28.74 8.30 -26.02
N ILE A 48 29.51 8.52 -24.95
CA ILE A 48 28.98 8.88 -23.62
C ILE A 48 28.23 10.23 -23.67
N VAL A 49 28.75 11.22 -24.40
CA VAL A 49 28.08 12.52 -24.57
C VAL A 49 26.77 12.37 -25.33
N ASN A 50 26.71 11.50 -26.36
CA ASN A 50 25.47 11.23 -27.08
C ASN A 50 24.44 10.47 -26.22
N GLU A 51 24.87 9.50 -25.40
CA GLU A 51 24.00 8.83 -24.43
C GLU A 51 23.43 9.84 -23.40
N LEU A 52 24.25 10.78 -22.93
CA LEU A 52 23.82 11.85 -22.03
C LEU A 52 22.87 12.85 -22.71
N LEU A 53 23.06 13.13 -24.01
CA LEU A 53 22.17 13.97 -24.81
C LEU A 53 20.84 13.27 -25.12
N GLU A 54 20.82 11.94 -25.28
CA GLU A 54 19.59 11.15 -25.37
C GLU A 54 18.82 11.16 -24.06
N ILE A 55 19.50 11.15 -22.91
CA ILE A 55 18.88 11.34 -21.59
C ILE A 55 18.30 12.76 -21.45
N GLN A 56 18.99 13.79 -21.95
CA GLN A 56 18.48 15.19 -21.94
C GLN A 56 17.30 15.41 -22.89
N ASN A 57 17.38 14.94 -24.14
CA ASN A 57 16.32 15.10 -25.14
C ASN A 57 15.15 14.12 -24.93
N GLY A 58 15.41 13.01 -24.23
CA GLY A 58 14.42 12.08 -23.70
C GLY A 58 13.77 12.52 -22.39
N SER A 59 14.01 13.76 -21.93
CA SER A 59 13.23 14.44 -20.88
C SER A 59 11.79 14.73 -21.36
N SER A 60 11.11 13.69 -21.85
CA SER A 60 9.73 13.45 -21.44
C SER A 60 9.69 13.64 -19.93
N THR A 61 8.74 14.42 -19.46
CA THR A 61 8.32 14.57 -18.07
C THR A 61 7.75 13.26 -17.50
N GLN A 62 8.34 12.13 -17.87
CA GLN A 62 7.90 10.80 -17.55
C GLN A 62 8.28 10.52 -16.10
N THR A 63 7.28 10.64 -15.24
CA THR A 63 7.31 10.10 -13.88
C THR A 63 7.96 8.71 -13.89
N ILE A 64 9.09 8.57 -13.21
CA ILE A 64 9.74 7.29 -13.01
C ILE A 64 8.83 6.47 -12.09
N SER A 65 8.60 5.20 -12.41
CA SER A 65 7.85 4.27 -11.56
C SER A 65 8.46 2.88 -11.65
N CYS A 66 8.15 2.02 -10.68
CA CYS A 66 8.61 0.62 -10.71
C CYS A 66 8.17 -0.09 -12.00
N LYS A 67 7.01 0.27 -12.56
CA LYS A 67 6.49 -0.24 -13.84
C LYS A 67 7.36 0.16 -15.02
N VAL A 68 7.76 1.42 -15.09
CA VAL A 68 8.66 1.93 -16.15
C VAL A 68 10.02 1.25 -16.04
N ILE A 69 10.56 1.12 -14.82
CA ILE A 69 11.84 0.44 -14.57
C ILE A 69 11.77 -1.03 -15.02
N LYS A 70 10.70 -1.75 -14.65
CA LYS A 70 10.52 -3.15 -15.06
C LYS A 70 10.41 -3.31 -16.57
N ALA A 71 9.73 -2.38 -17.26
CA ALA A 71 9.60 -2.40 -18.71
C ALA A 71 10.94 -2.14 -19.41
N ALA A 72 11.73 -1.19 -18.91
CA ALA A 72 13.05 -0.86 -19.47
C ALA A 72 14.10 -1.95 -19.17
N HIS A 73 14.03 -2.57 -17.98
CA HIS A 73 14.97 -3.57 -17.51
C HIS A 73 14.23 -4.80 -16.95
N PRO A 74 13.76 -5.71 -17.83
CA PRO A 74 12.94 -6.87 -17.43
C PRO A 74 13.60 -7.80 -16.41
N ASN A 75 14.93 -7.85 -16.34
CA ASN A 75 15.68 -8.69 -15.40
C ASN A 75 15.96 -8.02 -14.04
N SER A 76 15.43 -6.81 -13.81
CA SER A 76 15.59 -6.10 -12.53
C SER A 76 15.03 -6.93 -11.37
N PRO A 77 15.77 -7.11 -10.27
CA PRO A 77 15.29 -7.82 -9.08
C PRO A 77 14.33 -6.96 -8.24
N SER A 78 13.55 -7.58 -7.36
CA SER A 78 12.80 -6.80 -6.34
C SER A 78 13.78 -6.13 -5.38
N GLY A 79 13.49 -4.90 -4.95
CA GLY A 79 14.38 -4.14 -4.09
C GLY A 79 14.01 -2.66 -3.99
N TYR A 80 14.87 -1.88 -3.35
CA TYR A 80 14.71 -0.43 -3.27
C TYR A 80 15.33 0.25 -4.49
N TYR A 81 14.55 1.14 -5.11
CA TYR A 81 14.91 1.94 -6.26
C TYR A 81 14.69 3.42 -5.95
N HIS A 82 15.41 4.29 -6.66
CA HIS A 82 15.18 5.72 -6.60
C HIS A 82 14.11 6.12 -7.63
N VAL A 83 12.93 6.49 -7.15
CA VAL A 83 11.73 6.74 -7.97
C VAL A 83 11.18 8.11 -7.59
N ASN A 84 11.15 9.06 -8.55
CA ASN A 84 10.71 10.44 -8.35
C ASN A 84 11.34 11.16 -7.14
N GLY A 85 12.64 10.96 -6.87
CA GLY A 85 13.30 11.58 -5.72
C GLY A 85 13.14 10.81 -4.41
N HIS A 86 12.45 9.65 -4.41
CA HIS A 86 12.19 8.86 -3.21
C HIS A 86 12.77 7.44 -3.32
N ASN A 87 13.34 6.95 -2.23
CA ASN A 87 13.70 5.54 -2.11
C ASN A 87 12.43 4.71 -1.92
N THR A 88 12.06 3.95 -2.95
CA THR A 88 10.80 3.22 -3.03
C THR A 88 11.06 1.75 -3.28
N TYR A 89 10.36 0.88 -2.54
CA TYR A 89 10.47 -0.55 -2.78
C TYR A 89 9.65 -0.94 -4.02
N CYS A 90 10.32 -1.54 -5.00
CA CYS A 90 9.72 -2.11 -6.19
C CYS A 90 9.67 -3.64 -6.07
N ASN A 91 8.48 -4.22 -6.19
CA ASN A 91 8.35 -5.66 -6.41
C ASN A 91 8.38 -5.94 -7.91
N MET A 92 9.48 -6.53 -8.38
CA MET A 92 9.73 -6.86 -9.79
C MET A 92 9.34 -8.30 -10.16
N GLY A 93 8.95 -9.11 -9.18
CA GLY A 93 8.34 -10.43 -9.38
C GLY A 93 6.82 -10.35 -9.56
N GLU A 94 6.19 -11.51 -9.77
CA GLU A 94 4.73 -11.63 -9.82
C GLU A 94 4.10 -11.20 -8.49
N LEU A 95 2.97 -10.48 -8.57
CA LEU A 95 2.15 -10.14 -7.42
C LEU A 95 0.67 -10.02 -7.85
N CYS A 96 -0.25 -10.61 -7.08
CA CYS A 96 -1.67 -10.68 -7.43
C CYS A 96 -1.94 -11.30 -8.82
N GLY A 97 -1.14 -12.28 -9.26
CA GLY A 97 -1.27 -12.90 -10.58
C GLY A 97 -0.92 -11.96 -11.74
N GLN A 98 -0.18 -10.87 -11.47
CA GLN A 98 0.28 -9.92 -12.47
C GLN A 98 1.79 -9.81 -12.43
N ASP A 99 2.40 -9.59 -13.60
CA ASP A 99 3.83 -9.32 -13.71
C ASP A 99 4.29 -8.14 -12.83
N GLY A 100 5.59 -8.11 -12.56
CA GLY A 100 6.23 -7.15 -11.67
C GLY A 100 6.16 -5.68 -12.11
N GLY A 101 6.94 -4.85 -11.41
CA GLY A 101 6.88 -3.39 -11.55
C GLY A 101 5.89 -2.74 -10.58
N TRP A 102 5.60 -3.42 -9.48
CA TRP A 102 4.71 -2.96 -8.43
C TRP A 102 5.43 -2.00 -7.48
N THR A 103 4.83 -0.84 -7.24
CA THR A 103 5.37 0.18 -6.33
C THR A 103 4.75 0.02 -4.95
N ARG A 104 5.54 -0.27 -3.91
CA ARG A 104 5.02 -0.36 -2.54
C ARG A 104 4.75 1.02 -1.97
N ILE A 105 3.51 1.25 -1.52
CA ILE A 105 3.05 2.53 -0.98
C ILE A 105 2.70 2.46 0.51
N ALA A 106 2.39 1.28 1.04
CA ALA A 106 2.13 1.07 2.45
C ALA A 106 2.83 -0.20 2.91
N TYR A 107 3.47 -0.13 4.08
CA TYR A 107 4.16 -1.25 4.70
C TYR A 107 4.11 -1.12 6.22
N LEU A 108 3.71 -2.20 6.88
CA LEU A 108 3.89 -2.40 8.32
C LEU A 108 4.34 -3.84 8.53
N ASP A 109 5.40 -4.00 9.30
CA ASP A 109 5.72 -5.24 9.98
C ASP A 109 6.01 -4.96 11.46
N MET A 110 6.15 -6.02 12.25
CA MET A 110 6.36 -5.89 13.69
C MET A 110 7.79 -5.58 14.10
N THR A 111 8.68 -5.29 13.15
CA THR A 111 10.00 -4.70 13.42
C THR A 111 9.95 -3.16 13.48
N MET A 112 8.85 -2.55 13.04
CA MET A 112 8.63 -1.10 12.99
C MET A 112 7.74 -0.59 14.12
N ASN A 113 7.83 0.69 14.48
CA ASN A 113 6.85 1.31 15.38
C ASN A 113 5.44 1.31 14.79
N CYS A 114 4.42 1.25 15.66
CA CYS A 114 3.04 1.37 15.21
C CYS A 114 2.81 2.74 14.54
N PRO A 115 2.08 2.78 13.42
CA PRO A 115 1.73 4.03 12.75
C PRO A 115 0.88 4.95 13.63
N SER A 116 0.83 6.24 13.29
CA SER A 116 0.04 7.23 14.02
C SER A 116 -1.43 6.81 14.16
N GLY A 117 -2.00 7.06 15.34
CA GLY A 117 -3.35 6.64 15.71
C GLY A 117 -3.48 5.15 16.06
N LEU A 118 -2.41 4.37 15.98
CA LEU A 118 -2.34 3.01 16.48
C LEU A 118 -1.34 2.93 17.64
N GLU A 119 -1.61 2.06 18.61
CA GLU A 119 -0.73 1.82 19.74
C GLU A 119 -0.29 0.35 19.78
N GLU A 120 0.92 0.13 20.30
CA GLU A 120 1.49 -1.19 20.43
C GLU A 120 0.74 -2.01 21.47
N LEU A 121 0.52 -3.29 21.15
CA LEU A 121 0.01 -4.28 22.05
C LEU A 121 0.82 -5.56 21.94
N MET A 122 1.30 -6.04 23.08
CA MET A 122 1.95 -7.34 23.22
C MET A 122 0.95 -8.35 23.77
N THR A 123 0.74 -9.45 23.06
CA THR A 123 -0.20 -10.51 23.45
C THR A 123 0.24 -11.85 22.90
N GLY A 124 0.15 -12.93 23.67
CA GLY A 124 0.45 -14.28 23.18
C GLY A 124 1.85 -14.45 22.56
N GLY A 125 2.82 -13.63 22.95
CA GLY A 125 4.18 -13.63 22.37
C GLY A 125 4.30 -12.92 21.02
N ILE A 126 3.22 -12.35 20.49
CA ILE A 126 3.23 -11.53 19.28
C ILE A 126 3.05 -10.05 19.61
N ARG A 127 3.68 -9.22 18.78
CA ARG A 127 3.47 -7.78 18.73
C ARG A 127 2.42 -7.48 17.68
N VAL A 128 1.51 -6.55 17.97
CA VAL A 128 0.48 -6.04 17.05
C VAL A 128 0.23 -4.56 17.29
N CYS A 129 -0.38 -3.87 16.33
CA CYS A 129 -0.82 -2.49 16.44
C CYS A 129 -2.34 -2.42 16.52
N ARG A 130 -2.85 -1.92 17.63
CA ARG A 130 -4.30 -1.77 17.88
C ARG A 130 -4.74 -0.31 17.77
N ARG A 131 -6.03 -0.02 17.80
CA ARG A 131 -6.51 1.38 17.75
C ARG A 131 -6.10 2.12 19.03
N GLU A 132 -5.50 3.30 18.87
CA GLU A 132 -5.20 4.18 20.01
C GLU A 132 -6.49 4.75 20.60
N GLY A 133 -6.61 4.72 21.93
CA GLY A 133 -7.75 5.24 22.67
C GLY A 133 -8.98 4.32 22.67
N ASN A 134 -9.69 4.28 23.80
CA ASN A 134 -10.84 3.41 24.00
C ASN A 134 -12.15 4.06 23.48
N SER A 135 -12.26 4.27 22.17
CA SER A 135 -13.43 4.90 21.56
C SER A 135 -13.80 4.29 20.21
N ALA A 136 -15.08 4.41 19.86
CA ALA A 136 -15.60 4.06 18.54
C ALA A 136 -14.96 4.92 17.44
N GLY A 137 -14.88 4.36 16.23
CA GLY A 137 -14.40 5.06 15.05
C GLY A 137 -13.17 4.42 14.42
N CYS A 138 -12.64 5.11 13.43
CA CYS A 138 -11.50 4.66 12.64
C CYS A 138 -10.23 5.44 12.98
N ARG A 139 -9.08 4.77 12.89
CA ARG A 139 -7.74 5.37 12.93
C ARG A 139 -7.13 5.23 11.54
N SER A 140 -6.84 6.37 10.92
CA SER A 140 -6.46 6.47 9.51
C SER A 140 -4.97 6.71 9.34
N ASN A 141 -4.36 6.00 8.41
CA ASN A 141 -3.03 6.29 7.89
C ASN A 141 -3.11 6.54 6.38
N ILE A 142 -2.58 7.67 5.93
CA ILE A 142 -2.61 8.11 4.54
C ILE A 142 -1.24 7.88 3.90
N PHE A 143 -1.24 7.25 2.72
CA PHE A 143 -0.06 6.91 1.94
C PHE A 143 -0.12 7.63 0.60
N GLN A 144 0.82 8.55 0.40
CA GLN A 144 0.96 9.30 -0.85
C GLN A 144 1.57 8.42 -1.92
N THR A 145 1.20 8.65 -3.19
CA THR A 145 1.76 7.92 -4.33
C THR A 145 3.02 8.60 -4.90
N ASN A 146 3.44 9.74 -4.36
CA ASN A 146 4.66 10.46 -4.73
C ASN A 146 4.80 10.67 -6.24
N GLY A 147 3.72 11.18 -6.86
CA GLY A 147 3.67 11.50 -8.29
C GLY A 147 3.39 10.29 -9.20
N ILE A 148 3.35 9.07 -8.67
CA ILE A 148 3.05 7.86 -9.43
C ILE A 148 1.54 7.77 -9.64
N SER A 149 1.13 7.72 -10.90
CA SER A 149 -0.23 7.35 -11.27
C SER A 149 -0.35 5.83 -11.36
N TYR A 150 -1.54 5.31 -11.08
CA TYR A 150 -1.80 3.88 -11.06
C TYR A 150 -3.20 3.55 -11.59
N SER A 151 -3.37 2.31 -12.02
CA SER A 151 -4.67 1.73 -12.37
C SER A 151 -4.94 0.42 -11.66
N GLN A 152 -3.92 -0.15 -11.01
CA GLN A 152 -4.01 -1.41 -10.28
C GLN A 152 -3.57 -1.24 -8.83
N ILE A 153 -4.23 -1.96 -7.91
CA ILE A 153 -3.86 -2.04 -6.49
C ILE A 153 -3.79 -3.51 -6.10
N CYS A 154 -2.72 -3.90 -5.43
CA CYS A 154 -2.57 -5.21 -4.83
C CYS A 154 -2.15 -5.06 -3.37
N GLY A 155 -2.69 -5.85 -2.46
CA GLY A 155 -2.24 -5.80 -1.08
C GLY A 155 -2.76 -6.92 -0.21
N LYS A 156 -2.16 -7.06 0.97
CA LYS A 156 -2.58 -8.00 2.02
C LYS A 156 -2.58 -7.29 3.37
N VAL A 157 -3.41 -7.77 4.29
CA VAL A 157 -3.43 -7.35 5.69
C VAL A 157 -3.53 -8.61 6.55
N VAL A 158 -2.73 -8.68 7.61
CA VAL A 158 -2.84 -9.68 8.65
C VAL A 158 -3.24 -8.97 9.93
N GLY A 159 -4.32 -9.44 10.55
CA GLY A 159 -4.81 -8.94 11.81
C GLY A 159 -5.44 -10.04 12.64
N TYR A 160 -5.94 -9.68 13.81
CA TYR A 160 -6.54 -10.64 14.74
C TYR A 160 -7.85 -10.11 15.29
N GLN A 161 -8.77 -11.01 15.59
CA GLN A 161 -9.96 -10.67 16.34
C GLN A 161 -9.60 -10.43 17.80
N LYS A 162 -9.98 -9.26 18.34
CA LYS A 162 -10.03 -9.00 19.77
C LYS A 162 -11.48 -8.84 20.20
N GLY A 163 -11.90 -9.61 21.19
CA GLY A 163 -13.23 -9.47 21.76
C GLY A 163 -14.37 -9.82 20.81
N ARG A 164 -15.43 -9.01 20.84
CA ARG A 164 -16.73 -9.31 20.24
C ARG A 164 -17.03 -8.49 18.99
N THR A 165 -16.12 -8.51 18.02
CA THR A 165 -16.25 -7.73 16.78
C THR A 165 -17.59 -7.92 16.09
N ASP A 166 -18.19 -6.81 15.67
CA ASP A 166 -19.54 -6.76 15.11
C ASP A 166 -19.60 -7.07 13.60
N GLY A 167 -18.45 -7.24 12.95
CA GLY A 167 -18.36 -7.49 11.51
C GLY A 167 -18.79 -6.26 10.71
N VAL A 168 -20.05 -6.20 10.26
CA VAL A 168 -20.56 -5.13 9.41
C VAL A 168 -21.52 -4.22 10.16
N ASN A 169 -21.32 -2.92 10.00
CA ASN A 169 -22.15 -1.86 10.58
C ASN A 169 -22.89 -1.07 9.49
N THR A 170 -24.16 -0.71 9.74
CA THR A 170 -25.00 0.08 8.82
C THR A 170 -24.59 1.55 8.84
N ASN A 171 -23.49 1.87 8.15
CA ASN A 171 -22.88 3.18 8.13
C ASN A 171 -22.38 3.54 6.71
N ASN A 172 -22.00 4.80 6.51
CA ASN A 172 -21.38 5.26 5.26
C ASN A 172 -19.85 5.13 5.29
N ILE A 173 -19.22 5.31 4.12
CA ILE A 173 -17.77 5.15 3.93
C ILE A 173 -16.91 6.03 4.86
N ASN A 174 -17.44 7.14 5.39
CA ASN A 174 -16.71 8.03 6.30
C ASN A 174 -16.84 7.64 7.78
N LYS A 175 -17.72 6.68 8.12
CA LYS A 175 -17.98 6.17 9.47
C LYS A 175 -17.40 4.75 9.63
N PRO A 176 -17.29 4.21 10.86
CA PRO A 176 -16.95 2.79 11.04
C PRO A 176 -18.09 1.92 10.52
N TYR A 177 -18.00 1.49 9.27
CA TYR A 177 -18.98 0.61 8.61
C TYR A 177 -18.61 -0.87 8.72
N ILE A 178 -17.45 -1.16 9.30
CA ILE A 178 -16.96 -2.49 9.62
C ILE A 178 -16.13 -2.42 10.90
N ASP A 179 -16.01 -3.57 11.55
CA ASP A 179 -14.92 -3.89 12.44
C ASP A 179 -13.81 -4.56 11.65
N GLY A 180 -12.62 -3.97 11.68
CA GLY A 180 -11.48 -4.42 10.89
C GLY A 180 -10.82 -3.30 10.11
N VAL A 181 -10.35 -3.61 8.90
CA VAL A 181 -9.54 -2.70 8.09
C VAL A 181 -10.27 -2.27 6.81
N SER A 182 -10.47 -0.96 6.67
CA SER A 182 -11.01 -0.33 5.47
C SER A 182 -9.87 0.31 4.66
N ILE A 183 -9.71 -0.11 3.40
CA ILE A 183 -8.79 0.51 2.46
C ILE A 183 -9.59 1.38 1.49
N THR A 184 -9.22 2.64 1.40
CA THR A 184 -9.89 3.61 0.54
C THR A 184 -8.89 4.49 -0.22
N ARG A 185 -9.39 5.27 -1.17
CA ARG A 185 -8.57 6.23 -1.92
C ARG A 185 -9.25 7.58 -2.10
N GLY A 186 -8.43 8.63 -2.13
CA GLY A 186 -8.82 9.98 -2.53
C GLY A 186 -9.78 10.69 -1.57
N SER A 187 -10.11 11.93 -1.93
CA SER A 187 -11.11 12.76 -1.24
C SER A 187 -12.02 13.42 -2.29
N PRO A 188 -13.34 13.15 -2.33
CA PRO A 188 -14.09 12.29 -1.41
C PRO A 188 -13.63 10.83 -1.47
N ARG A 189 -13.80 10.14 -0.33
CA ARG A 189 -13.34 8.77 -0.12
C ARG A 189 -14.02 7.80 -1.09
N LYS A 190 -13.22 6.96 -1.76
CA LYS A 190 -13.67 5.87 -2.64
C LYS A 190 -13.20 4.54 -2.08
N HIS A 191 -14.05 3.53 -2.13
CA HIS A 191 -13.76 2.20 -1.61
C HIS A 191 -12.74 1.43 -2.48
N VAL A 192 -11.78 0.78 -1.84
CA VAL A 192 -10.81 -0.14 -2.48
C VAL A 192 -11.03 -1.56 -1.99
N TRP A 193 -10.92 -1.80 -0.69
CA TRP A 193 -11.10 -3.13 -0.09
C TRP A 193 -11.57 -3.04 1.36
N SER A 194 -12.14 -4.13 1.88
CA SER A 194 -12.52 -4.25 3.29
C SER A 194 -12.12 -5.60 3.85
N TYR A 195 -11.50 -5.58 5.02
CA TYR A 195 -11.12 -6.74 5.80
C TYR A 195 -11.98 -6.71 7.05
N ILE A 196 -12.91 -7.65 7.16
CA ILE A 196 -14.01 -7.62 8.11
C ILE A 196 -13.78 -8.70 9.17
N ALA A 197 -13.79 -8.33 10.44
CA ALA A 197 -13.69 -9.27 11.56
C ALA A 197 -15.09 -9.67 12.03
N GLY A 198 -15.55 -10.86 11.67
CA GLY A 198 -16.80 -11.41 12.18
C GLY A 198 -16.67 -11.84 13.64
N ILE A 199 -17.80 -11.98 14.35
CA ILE A 199 -17.77 -12.38 15.76
C ILE A 199 -17.34 -13.84 15.94
N ARG A 200 -17.83 -14.74 15.07
CA ARG A 200 -17.71 -16.20 15.16
C ARG A 200 -17.95 -16.90 13.82
N SER A 201 -17.27 -18.03 13.63
CA SER A 201 -17.27 -18.79 12.37
C SER A 201 -18.42 -19.82 12.26
N ASP A 202 -19.06 -20.15 13.37
CA ASP A 202 -20.12 -21.16 13.47
C ASP A 202 -21.53 -20.61 13.62
N VAL A 203 -21.71 -19.29 13.53
CA VAL A 203 -23.02 -18.63 13.55
C VAL A 203 -23.27 -17.82 12.27
N ASN A 204 -24.55 -17.65 11.94
CA ASN A 204 -25.02 -16.87 10.78
C ASN A 204 -26.13 -15.86 11.16
N THR A 205 -26.35 -15.66 12.46
CA THR A 205 -27.30 -14.69 13.01
C THR A 205 -26.52 -13.59 13.75
N GLY A 206 -26.70 -12.34 13.35
CA GLY A 206 -26.09 -11.18 14.01
C GLY A 206 -24.76 -10.75 13.37
N PRO A 207 -23.74 -10.36 14.16
CA PRO A 207 -22.47 -9.79 13.70
C PRO A 207 -21.51 -10.83 13.06
N THR A 208 -22.00 -11.55 12.05
CA THR A 208 -21.27 -12.62 11.38
C THR A 208 -20.65 -12.15 10.08
N CYS A 209 -19.80 -12.97 9.48
CA CYS A 209 -19.30 -12.65 8.16
C CYS A 209 -20.41 -12.71 7.10
N PRO A 210 -20.54 -11.68 6.22
CA PRO A 210 -21.59 -11.65 5.18
C PRO A 210 -21.52 -12.81 4.18
N CYS A 211 -20.35 -13.45 4.07
CA CYS A 211 -20.12 -14.62 3.23
C CYS A 211 -20.44 -15.95 3.93
N ASN A 212 -20.82 -15.94 5.22
CA ASN A 212 -21.19 -17.16 5.93
C ASN A 212 -22.39 -17.84 5.24
N THR A 213 -22.39 -19.17 5.27
CA THR A 213 -23.50 -19.98 4.76
C THR A 213 -24.78 -19.65 5.52
N GLY A 214 -25.76 -19.07 4.81
CA GLY A 214 -27.03 -18.64 5.38
C GLY A 214 -26.96 -17.33 6.17
N ALA A 215 -25.92 -16.52 6.00
CA ALA A 215 -25.87 -15.16 6.52
C ALA A 215 -26.99 -14.29 5.92
N THR A 216 -27.55 -13.39 6.72
CA THR A 216 -28.54 -12.41 6.28
C THR A 216 -27.99 -10.98 6.29
N ASN A 217 -26.87 -10.74 6.98
CA ASN A 217 -26.22 -9.45 7.00
C ASN A 217 -25.51 -9.19 5.67
N THR A 218 -25.56 -7.93 5.21
CA THR A 218 -24.99 -7.50 3.93
C THR A 218 -24.02 -6.36 4.15
N VAL A 219 -23.00 -6.28 3.29
CA VAL A 219 -22.10 -5.12 3.27
C VAL A 219 -22.81 -3.91 2.65
N PRO A 220 -22.42 -2.68 3.03
CA PRO A 220 -22.87 -1.48 2.32
C PRO A 220 -22.62 -1.59 0.81
N SER A 221 -23.52 -1.02 0.01
CA SER A 221 -23.49 -1.17 -1.46
C SER A 221 -22.17 -0.73 -2.10
N PHE A 222 -21.47 0.26 -1.52
CA PHE A 222 -20.17 0.72 -2.01
C PHE A 222 -19.03 -0.29 -1.82
N VAL A 223 -19.18 -1.28 -0.93
CA VAL A 223 -18.20 -2.36 -0.73
C VAL A 223 -18.36 -3.42 -1.83
N GLY A 224 -19.61 -3.80 -2.12
CA GLY A 224 -19.92 -4.83 -3.12
C GLY A 224 -19.25 -6.16 -2.80
N LYS A 225 -18.48 -6.70 -3.75
CA LYS A 225 -17.73 -7.96 -3.58
C LYS A 225 -16.28 -7.77 -3.12
N ASN A 226 -15.86 -6.54 -2.85
CA ASN A 226 -14.46 -6.19 -2.60
C ASN A 226 -14.14 -6.27 -1.10
N TYR A 227 -14.34 -7.44 -0.51
CA TYR A 227 -14.04 -7.66 0.89
C TYR A 227 -13.57 -9.08 1.16
N TYR A 228 -12.80 -9.23 2.23
CA TYR A 228 -12.61 -10.49 2.94
C TYR A 228 -13.27 -10.39 4.30
N CYS A 229 -13.75 -11.51 4.81
CA CYS A 229 -14.29 -11.57 6.15
C CYS A 229 -13.89 -12.88 6.80
N GLU A 230 -13.49 -12.81 8.05
CA GLU A 230 -13.12 -13.98 8.84
C GLU A 230 -13.33 -13.70 10.33
N SER A 231 -13.34 -14.73 11.15
CA SER A 231 -13.49 -14.65 12.59
C SER A 231 -12.55 -15.64 13.26
N GLY A 232 -11.77 -15.15 14.23
CA GLY A 232 -10.77 -15.95 14.93
C GLY A 232 -11.36 -16.86 16.01
N ARG A 233 -12.70 -17.01 16.06
CA ARG A 233 -13.39 -17.76 17.12
C ARG A 233 -14.44 -18.72 16.58
N ASN A 234 -14.31 -19.97 16.99
CA ASN A 234 -15.31 -21.02 16.79
C ASN A 234 -15.93 -21.49 18.11
N GLY A 235 -17.21 -21.90 18.09
CA GLY A 235 -17.86 -22.66 19.16
C GLY A 235 -18.52 -21.81 20.24
N SER A 236 -17.72 -21.06 21.02
CA SER A 236 -18.25 -20.26 22.14
C SER A 236 -18.21 -18.76 21.86
N HIS A 237 -19.10 -18.03 22.52
CA HIS A 237 -19.12 -16.57 22.43
C HIS A 237 -17.78 -15.95 22.88
N PRO A 238 -17.23 -14.96 22.16
CA PRO A 238 -15.95 -14.37 22.50
C PRO A 238 -15.96 -13.66 23.86
N SER A 239 -14.86 -13.81 24.61
CA SER A 239 -14.55 -12.97 25.78
C SER A 239 -14.02 -11.62 25.30
N THR A 240 -14.50 -10.53 25.89
CA THR A 240 -14.12 -9.16 25.51
C THR A 240 -12.62 -8.93 25.62
N ASN A 241 -11.95 -9.45 26.65
CA ASN A 241 -10.52 -9.22 26.87
C ASN A 241 -9.58 -10.17 26.10
N SER A 242 -10.13 -11.12 25.33
CA SER A 242 -9.32 -12.11 24.61
C SER A 242 -8.94 -11.64 23.22
N ILE A 243 -7.74 -12.02 22.78
CA ILE A 243 -7.25 -11.85 21.42
C ILE A 243 -6.99 -13.24 20.89
N TYR A 244 -7.60 -13.57 19.76
CA TYR A 244 -7.54 -14.91 19.18
C TYR A 244 -6.35 -15.01 18.23
N THR A 245 -5.15 -15.14 18.78
CA THR A 245 -3.89 -15.15 18.01
C THR A 245 -3.58 -16.47 17.32
N ALA A 246 -4.31 -17.54 17.65
CA ALA A 246 -4.14 -18.84 17.01
C ALA A 246 -4.71 -18.87 15.58
N ASP A 247 -5.50 -17.86 15.22
CA ASP A 247 -6.24 -17.78 13.98
C ASP A 247 -6.12 -16.36 13.38
N PRO A 248 -5.04 -16.09 12.62
CA PRO A 248 -4.86 -14.81 11.95
C PRO A 248 -5.97 -14.57 10.92
N LEU A 249 -6.64 -13.44 11.01
CA LEU A 249 -7.76 -13.14 10.14
C LEU A 249 -7.31 -12.88 8.69
N TRP A 250 -8.20 -13.27 7.78
CA TRP A 250 -8.15 -12.99 6.34
C TRP A 250 -7.00 -13.67 5.62
N ASP A 251 -6.50 -14.76 6.20
CA ASP A 251 -5.44 -15.57 5.64
C ASP A 251 -5.97 -16.71 4.75
N GLY A 252 -7.29 -16.96 4.81
CA GLY A 252 -7.96 -18.01 4.04
C GLY A 252 -7.82 -19.42 4.65
N ASN A 253 -7.33 -19.53 5.88
CA ASN A 253 -7.18 -20.79 6.60
C ASN A 253 -8.12 -20.83 7.80
N ASN A 254 -8.32 -22.03 8.37
CA ASN A 254 -9.05 -22.20 9.63
C ASN A 254 -10.44 -21.53 9.67
N CYS A 255 -11.18 -21.58 8.57
CA CYS A 255 -12.54 -21.05 8.47
C CYS A 255 -13.57 -22.18 8.56
N PRO A 256 -13.85 -22.72 9.76
CA PRO A 256 -14.74 -23.86 9.91
C PRO A 256 -16.21 -23.47 9.71
N SER A 257 -17.05 -24.50 9.69
CA SER A 257 -18.49 -24.36 9.91
C SER A 257 -19.18 -23.48 8.86
N LYS A 258 -19.75 -22.33 9.27
CA LYS A 258 -20.55 -21.46 8.40
C LYS A 258 -19.66 -20.54 7.57
N GLU A 259 -18.45 -20.27 8.04
CA GLU A 259 -17.50 -19.34 7.43
C GLU A 259 -16.71 -19.91 6.26
N ALA A 260 -16.72 -21.23 6.06
CA ALA A 260 -16.00 -21.88 4.97
C ALA A 260 -16.06 -21.15 3.60
N PRO A 261 -17.21 -20.60 3.12
CA PRO A 261 -17.25 -19.87 1.85
C PRO A 261 -16.41 -18.58 1.84
N CYS A 262 -16.21 -17.94 2.98
CA CYS A 262 -15.39 -16.74 3.12
C CYS A 262 -13.92 -16.96 2.77
N CYS A 263 -13.44 -18.20 2.88
CA CYS A 263 -12.03 -18.57 2.72
C CYS A 263 -11.76 -19.28 1.40
N THR A 264 -12.67 -19.11 0.44
CA THR A 264 -12.53 -19.63 -0.93
C THR A 264 -12.14 -18.55 -1.95
N GLY A 265 -11.89 -17.33 -1.47
CA GLY A 265 -11.55 -16.20 -2.34
C GLY A 265 -10.28 -16.46 -3.14
N THR A 266 -10.38 -16.38 -4.47
CA THR A 266 -9.20 -16.42 -5.34
C THR A 266 -8.28 -15.27 -4.99
N GLY A 267 -7.04 -15.58 -4.62
CA GLY A 267 -6.01 -14.58 -4.30
C GLY A 267 -5.74 -14.36 -2.82
N LEU A 268 -6.57 -14.87 -1.88
CA LEU A 268 -6.28 -14.80 -0.43
C LEU A 268 -4.82 -15.22 -0.14
N PRO A 269 -4.08 -14.47 0.71
CA PRO A 269 -4.49 -13.30 1.49
C PRO A 269 -4.40 -11.94 0.73
N TRP A 270 -4.12 -11.97 -0.57
CA TRP A 270 -3.92 -10.78 -1.39
C TRP A 270 -5.20 -10.36 -2.14
N PHE A 271 -5.67 -9.14 -1.89
CA PHE A 271 -6.68 -8.54 -2.75
C PHE A 271 -6.05 -7.92 -4.00
N PHE A 272 -6.82 -7.89 -5.08
CA PHE A 272 -6.47 -7.21 -6.32
C PHE A 272 -7.63 -6.33 -6.79
N ARG A 273 -7.32 -5.08 -7.16
CA ARG A 273 -8.25 -4.15 -7.80
C ARG A 273 -7.66 -3.68 -9.10
N ASP A 274 -8.42 -3.85 -10.18
CA ASP A 274 -8.11 -3.32 -11.50
C ASP A 274 -9.13 -2.25 -11.89
N TYR A 275 -8.65 -1.07 -12.24
CA TYR A 275 -9.45 0.06 -12.72
C TYR A 275 -9.26 0.30 -14.24
N GLY A 276 -8.70 -0.66 -14.96
CA GLY A 276 -8.49 -0.64 -16.41
C GLY A 276 -7.45 0.41 -16.81
N ASN A 277 -7.82 1.29 -17.75
CA ASN A 277 -6.95 2.34 -18.27
C ASN A 277 -7.01 3.65 -17.45
N ALA A 278 -7.55 3.60 -16.22
CA ALA A 278 -7.65 4.78 -15.37
C ALA A 278 -6.26 5.31 -15.00
N THR A 279 -6.09 6.63 -15.00
CA THR A 279 -4.89 7.28 -14.46
C THR A 279 -5.24 7.87 -13.09
N ILE A 280 -5.08 7.08 -12.03
CA ILE A 280 -5.45 7.48 -10.68
C ILE A 280 -4.23 8.06 -9.98
N THR A 281 -4.38 9.23 -9.36
CA THR A 281 -3.35 9.89 -8.53
C THR A 281 -3.80 10.08 -7.08
N ASP A 282 -4.97 9.52 -6.73
CA ASP A 282 -5.51 9.52 -5.38
C ASP A 282 -4.52 8.88 -4.40
N TYR A 283 -4.35 9.45 -3.21
CA TYR A 283 -3.65 8.74 -2.12
C TYR A 283 -4.42 7.47 -1.74
N ILE A 284 -3.72 6.50 -1.13
CA ILE A 284 -4.36 5.36 -0.48
C ILE A 284 -4.44 5.63 1.02
N GLU A 285 -5.54 5.21 1.64
CA GLU A 285 -5.75 5.31 3.07
C GLU A 285 -6.08 3.93 3.62
N LEU A 286 -5.40 3.54 4.69
CA LEU A 286 -5.73 2.37 5.51
C LEU A 286 -6.35 2.85 6.81
N ARG A 287 -7.49 2.26 7.19
CA ARG A 287 -8.26 2.65 8.37
C ARG A 287 -8.55 1.42 9.21
N VAL A 288 -8.07 1.38 10.44
CA VAL A 288 -8.52 0.37 11.43
C VAL A 288 -9.75 0.91 12.12
N CYS A 289 -10.88 0.22 12.03
CA CYS A 289 -12.20 0.69 12.44
C CYS A 289 -12.85 -0.26 13.46
N GLY A 290 -13.67 0.31 14.33
CA GLY A 290 -14.63 -0.43 15.16
C GLY A 290 -15.80 0.47 15.58
N ASN A 291 -17.00 -0.09 15.78
CA ASN A 291 -18.16 0.68 16.30
C ASN A 291 -18.17 0.81 17.83
N ALA A 292 -17.34 0.04 18.55
CA ALA A 292 -17.09 0.22 19.97
C ALA A 292 -15.63 0.62 20.27
N GLY A 293 -15.35 0.85 21.55
CA GLY A 293 -13.98 1.04 22.05
C GLY A 293 -13.24 -0.29 22.17
N TYR A 294 -11.90 -0.24 22.13
CA TYR A 294 -11.08 -1.45 22.15
C TYR A 294 -11.31 -2.33 23.38
N ALA A 295 -11.93 -1.87 24.47
CA ALA A 295 -12.22 -2.67 25.66
C ALA A 295 -13.27 -3.77 25.38
N ASP A 296 -14.18 -3.54 24.42
CA ASP A 296 -15.18 -4.53 24.00
C ASP A 296 -14.66 -5.33 22.81
N GLU A 297 -14.31 -4.64 21.72
CA GLU A 297 -13.89 -5.22 20.45
C GLU A 297 -12.75 -4.43 19.80
N ASP A 298 -11.84 -5.11 19.13
CA ASP A 298 -10.84 -4.46 18.29
C ASP A 298 -10.34 -5.40 17.21
N THR A 299 -9.57 -4.86 16.26
CA THR A 299 -8.92 -5.65 15.21
C THR A 299 -7.46 -5.24 15.07
N PRO A 300 -6.60 -5.62 16.04
CA PRO A 300 -5.19 -5.33 15.98
C PRO A 300 -4.55 -5.90 14.70
N VAL A 301 -3.75 -5.07 14.04
CA VAL A 301 -3.04 -5.41 12.79
C VAL A 301 -1.58 -5.75 13.07
N GLN A 302 -1.09 -6.81 12.44
CA GLN A 302 0.30 -7.25 12.57
C GLN A 302 1.13 -6.92 11.33
N LEU A 303 0.49 -6.95 10.17
CA LEU A 303 1.18 -6.71 8.91
C LEU A 303 0.22 -6.12 7.91
N TYR A 304 0.72 -5.20 7.09
CA TYR A 304 0.08 -4.88 5.83
C TYR A 304 1.12 -4.53 4.78
N GLU A 305 0.84 -4.87 3.54
CA GLU A 305 1.62 -4.42 2.39
C GLU A 305 0.65 -4.04 1.29
N ILE A 306 0.79 -2.83 0.74
CA ILE A 306 -0.05 -2.33 -0.35
C ILE A 306 0.85 -1.79 -1.45
N TYR A 307 0.54 -2.18 -2.68
CA TYR A 307 1.25 -1.86 -3.89
C TYR A 307 0.32 -1.25 -4.94
N VAL A 308 0.87 -0.40 -5.79
CA VAL A 308 0.19 0.20 -6.95
C VAL A 308 1.01 0.04 -8.24
N LYS A 309 0.32 -0.02 -9.38
CA LYS A 309 0.91 -0.19 -10.72
C LYS A 309 0.06 0.46 -11.83
#